data_AF-A0A9E6JYH7-F1
#
_entry.id   AF-A0A9E6JYH7-F1
#
_cell.length_a   1.000
_cell.length_b   1.000
_cell.length_c   1.000
_cell.angle_alpha   90.00
_cell.angle_beta   90.00
_cell.angle_gamma   90.00
#
_symmetry.space_group_name_H-M   'P 1'
#
loop_
_entity.id
_entity.type
_entity.pdbx_description
1 polymer ?
#
loop_
_entity_poly.entity_id
_entity_poly.type
_entity_poly.pdbx_seq_one_letter_code
_entity_poly.pdbx_strand_id
1 'polypeptide(L)'
;MRKIIGILLVMVVMWQFGINVAFAQEKGTERGKPLQEFLNPDGSLNLKKDYSGTLDPSGFQMKYGRNGEPLFEQVSKNAQTMVAGDEFWDDRFALQGVNSTVRAIAVSG
;
A
#
# COMPACT_ATOMS: atom_id res chain seq x y z
N MET A 1 -10.15 -58.47 18.93
CA MET A 1 -10.87 -57.19 19.18
C MET A 1 -10.00 -56.04 19.70
N ARG A 2 -8.73 -56.23 20.11
CA ARG A 2 -7.86 -55.14 20.61
C ARG A 2 -7.03 -54.40 19.55
N LYS A 3 -6.94 -54.91 18.31
CA LYS A 3 -6.16 -54.29 17.22
C LYS A 3 -6.95 -53.28 16.36
N ILE A 4 -8.29 -53.30 16.43
CA ILE A 4 -9.16 -52.42 15.63
C ILE A 4 -9.36 -51.06 16.32
N ILE A 5 -9.28 -51.01 17.65
CA ILE A 5 -9.43 -49.78 18.46
C ILE A 5 -8.22 -48.85 18.29
N GLY A 6 -7.01 -49.40 18.07
CA GLY A 6 -5.79 -48.60 17.88
C GLY A 6 -5.72 -47.86 16.54
N ILE A 7 -6.31 -48.42 15.47
CA ILE A 7 -6.30 -47.81 14.14
C ILE A 7 -7.32 -46.67 14.04
N LEU A 8 -8.44 -46.76 14.77
CA LEU A 8 -9.46 -45.71 14.78
C LEU A 8 -9.02 -44.46 15.57
N LEU A 9 -8.13 -44.62 16.56
CA LEU A 9 -7.67 -43.52 17.42
C LEU A 9 -6.59 -42.65 16.72
N VAL A 10 -5.83 -43.24 15.78
CA VAL A 10 -4.85 -42.50 14.96
C VAL A 10 -5.53 -41.71 13.83
N MET A 11 -6.67 -42.18 13.29
CA MET A 11 -7.40 -41.46 12.23
C MET A 11 -8.18 -40.23 12.72
N VAL A 12 -8.54 -40.15 14.01
CA VAL A 12 -9.26 -38.98 14.56
C VAL A 12 -8.30 -37.81 14.83
N VAL A 13 -7.03 -38.07 15.17
CA VAL A 13 -6.04 -37.01 15.43
C VAL A 13 -5.52 -36.36 14.13
N MET A 14 -5.51 -37.10 13.02
CA MET A 14 -5.07 -36.57 11.72
C MET A 14 -6.12 -35.73 10.96
N TRP A 15 -7.32 -35.56 11.49
CA TRP A 15 -8.34 -34.67 10.91
C TRP A 15 -8.51 -33.34 11.64
N GLN A 16 -7.73 -33.09 12.71
CA GLN A 16 -7.90 -31.89 13.55
C GLN A 16 -6.85 -30.78 13.31
N PHE A 17 -5.79 -31.00 12.54
CA PHE A 17 -4.67 -30.05 12.39
C PHE A 17 -4.50 -29.49 10.97
N GLY A 18 -5.61 -29.18 10.31
CA GLY A 18 -5.61 -28.22 9.20
C GLY A 18 -5.63 -26.80 9.75
N ILE A 19 -4.51 -26.30 10.26
CA ILE A 19 -4.38 -24.86 10.56
C ILE A 19 -4.39 -24.15 9.20
N ASN A 20 -5.58 -23.74 8.76
CA ASN A 20 -5.75 -22.75 7.72
C ASN A 20 -5.22 -21.44 8.29
N VAL A 21 -3.92 -21.19 8.16
CA VAL A 21 -3.36 -19.86 8.35
C VAL A 21 -3.85 -19.04 7.16
N ALA A 22 -5.05 -18.47 7.30
CA ALA A 22 -5.48 -17.41 6.41
C ALA A 22 -4.55 -16.22 6.67
N PHE A 23 -3.54 -16.04 5.83
CA PHE A 23 -2.88 -14.74 5.65
C PHE A 23 -3.87 -13.81 4.93
N ALA A 24 -5.00 -13.53 5.59
CA ALA A 24 -5.80 -12.37 5.23
C ALA A 24 -5.02 -11.18 5.77
N GLN A 25 -4.19 -10.57 4.92
CA GLN A 25 -3.77 -9.21 5.16
C GLN A 25 -5.07 -8.40 5.22
N GLU A 26 -5.42 -7.92 6.41
CA GLU A 26 -6.52 -6.98 6.57
C GLU A 26 -6.33 -5.92 5.50
N LYS A 27 -7.33 -5.77 4.62
CA LYS A 27 -7.32 -4.78 3.54
C LYS A 27 -6.89 -3.47 4.21
N GLY A 28 -5.67 -3.01 3.92
CA GLY A 28 -5.04 -1.91 4.63
C GLY A 28 -5.91 -0.68 4.55
N THR A 29 -6.80 -0.54 5.53
CA THR A 29 -7.68 0.62 5.73
C THR A 29 -7.06 1.53 6.77
N GLU A 30 -5.80 1.27 7.14
CA GLU A 30 -4.98 2.23 7.86
C GLU A 30 -4.62 3.35 6.91
N ARG A 31 -5.55 4.29 6.78
CA ARG A 31 -5.25 5.64 6.34
C ARG A 31 -4.11 6.11 7.24
N GLY A 32 -2.95 6.35 6.64
CA GLY A 32 -1.78 6.87 7.33
C GLY A 32 -2.08 8.14 8.10
N LYS A 33 -1.15 8.60 8.94
CA LYS A 33 -1.35 9.90 9.60
C LYS A 33 -1.52 11.00 8.55
N PRO A 34 -2.41 11.99 8.75
CA PRO A 34 -2.58 13.08 7.80
C PRO A 34 -1.25 13.78 7.49
N LEU A 35 -0.92 13.91 6.21
CA LEU A 35 0.31 14.59 5.76
C LEU A 35 0.45 15.99 6.36
N GLN A 36 -0.68 16.72 6.50
CA GLN A 36 -0.72 18.06 7.08
C GLN A 36 -0.07 18.14 8.47
N GLU A 37 -0.15 17.08 9.28
CA GLU A 37 0.49 17.04 10.60
C GLU A 37 2.01 17.13 10.52
N PHE A 38 2.60 16.84 9.36
CA PHE A 38 4.05 16.77 9.14
C PHE A 38 4.58 17.92 8.28
N LEU A 39 3.77 18.90 7.91
CA LEU A 39 4.22 20.03 7.09
C LEU A 39 4.71 21.20 7.96
N ASN A 40 5.74 21.88 7.48
CA ASN A 40 6.08 23.23 7.89
C ASN A 40 5.10 24.23 7.23
N PRO A 41 5.04 25.49 7.70
CA PRO A 41 4.15 26.51 7.11
C PRO A 41 4.40 26.79 5.62
N ASP A 42 5.60 26.51 5.13
CA ASP A 42 5.99 26.66 3.72
C ASP A 42 5.65 25.45 2.83
N GLY A 43 5.00 24.42 3.40
CA GLY A 43 4.63 23.18 2.71
C GLY A 43 5.74 22.14 2.61
N SER A 44 6.93 22.40 3.15
CA SER A 44 8.00 21.39 3.23
C SER A 44 7.73 20.37 4.35
N LEU A 45 8.30 19.17 4.25
CA LEU A 45 8.21 18.16 5.31
C LEU A 45 9.05 18.56 6.54
N ASN A 46 8.46 18.45 7.72
CA ASN A 46 9.14 18.60 8.99
C ASN A 46 9.81 17.27 9.40
N LEU A 47 11.08 17.13 9.01
CA LEU A 47 11.88 15.93 9.25
C LEU A 47 12.28 15.71 10.73
N LYS A 48 12.04 16.69 11.62
CA LYS A 48 12.39 16.58 13.05
C LYS A 48 11.43 15.70 13.84
N LYS A 49 10.33 15.23 13.22
CA LYS A 49 9.28 14.46 13.89
C LYS A 49 9.59 12.96 14.02
N ASP A 50 10.77 12.50 13.57
CA ASP A 50 11.24 11.10 13.62
C ASP A 50 10.12 10.08 13.38
N TYR A 51 9.40 10.28 12.28
CA TYR A 51 8.27 9.44 11.91
C TYR A 51 8.66 8.43 10.84
N SER A 52 8.31 7.17 11.07
CA SER A 52 8.42 6.10 10.08
C SER A 52 7.06 5.41 9.96
N GLY A 53 6.52 5.37 8.75
CA GLY A 53 5.21 4.81 8.47
C GLY A 53 4.58 5.46 7.25
N THR A 54 3.29 5.17 7.06
CA THR A 54 2.51 5.68 5.94
C THR A 54 1.86 7.01 6.31
N LEU A 55 1.99 8.01 5.44
CA LEU A 55 1.23 9.26 5.52
C LEU A 55 0.03 9.21 4.58
N ASP A 56 -1.05 9.88 4.95
CA ASP A 56 -2.20 10.13 4.08
C ASP A 56 -2.02 11.48 3.36
N PRO A 57 -1.71 11.49 2.04
CA PRO A 57 -1.53 12.71 1.26
C PRO A 57 -2.85 13.28 0.73
N SER A 58 -4.01 12.72 1.13
CA SER A 58 -5.31 13.14 0.62
C SER A 58 -5.50 14.66 0.73
N GLY A 59 -5.85 15.30 -0.40
CA GLY A 59 -6.05 16.74 -0.46
C GLY A 59 -4.77 17.56 -0.66
N PHE A 60 -3.61 16.93 -0.87
CA PHE A 60 -2.35 17.60 -1.19
C PHE A 60 -1.80 17.20 -2.56
N GLN A 61 -1.16 18.15 -3.24
CA GLN A 61 -0.35 17.94 -4.44
C GLN A 61 1.09 18.28 -4.11
N MET A 62 2.01 17.45 -4.61
CA MET A 62 3.44 17.72 -4.52
C MET A 62 3.88 18.57 -5.72
N LYS A 63 4.71 19.57 -5.47
CA LYS A 63 5.52 20.26 -6.46
C LYS A 63 6.99 20.27 -6.04
N TYR A 64 7.85 20.69 -6.96
CA TYR A 64 9.26 20.88 -6.66
C TYR A 64 9.55 22.36 -6.38
N GLY A 65 10.28 22.61 -5.30
CA GLY A 65 10.88 23.90 -5.00
C GLY A 65 12.05 24.21 -5.93
N ARG A 66 12.68 25.37 -5.72
CA ARG A 66 13.72 25.87 -6.62
C ARG A 66 14.94 24.96 -6.70
N ASN A 67 15.24 24.22 -5.63
CA ASN A 67 16.38 23.30 -5.57
C ASN A 67 15.96 21.83 -5.75
N GLY A 68 14.73 21.57 -6.20
CA GLY A 68 14.20 20.22 -6.40
C GLY A 68 13.63 19.57 -5.13
N GLU A 69 13.51 20.32 -4.03
CA GLU A 69 12.89 19.82 -2.80
C GLU A 69 11.37 19.61 -2.95
N PRO A 70 10.77 18.59 -2.33
CA PRO A 70 9.33 18.39 -2.38
C PRO A 70 8.60 19.40 -1.48
N LEU A 71 7.61 20.09 -2.07
CA LEU A 71 6.69 20.98 -1.37
C LEU A 71 5.26 20.48 -1.59
N PHE A 72 4.45 20.47 -0.53
CA PHE A 72 3.08 19.98 -0.55
C PHE A 72 2.08 21.13 -0.38
N GLU A 73 1.18 21.27 -1.33
CA GLU A 73 0.16 22.31 -1.35
C GLU A 73 -1.23 21.69 -1.37
N GLN A 74 -2.21 22.35 -0.75
CA GLN A 74 -3.59 21.87 -0.80
C GLN A 74 -4.14 21.91 -2.22
N VAL A 75 -4.68 20.79 -2.68
CA VAL A 75 -5.34 20.69 -3.98
C VAL A 75 -6.64 21.48 -3.90
N SER A 76 -6.78 22.53 -4.71
CA SER A 76 -8.10 23.14 -4.90
C SER A 76 -9.05 22.07 -5.47
N LYS A 77 -10.33 22.05 -5.07
CA LYS A 77 -11.29 21.02 -5.51
C LYS A 77 -11.43 20.87 -7.05
N ASN A 78 -10.85 21.78 -7.84
CA ASN A 78 -10.87 21.78 -9.30
C ASN A 78 -9.54 21.37 -9.95
N ALA A 79 -8.51 21.03 -9.17
CA ALA A 79 -7.20 20.62 -9.69
C ALA A 79 -7.17 19.13 -10.02
N GLN A 80 -8.00 18.72 -10.98
CA GLN A 80 -7.66 17.60 -11.85
C GLN A 80 -7.19 18.23 -13.15
N THR A 81 -5.88 18.44 -13.25
CA THR A 81 -5.27 18.84 -14.50
C THR A 81 -4.52 17.64 -15.02
N MET A 82 -5.05 17.01 -16.07
CA MET A 82 -4.24 16.13 -16.91
C MET A 82 -3.07 16.97 -17.41
N VAL A 83 -1.85 16.54 -17.12
CA VAL A 83 -0.62 17.24 -17.50
C VAL A 83 -0.13 16.65 -18.82
N ALA A 84 0.53 17.47 -19.65
CA ALA A 84 1.19 16.96 -20.86
C ALA A 84 2.17 15.84 -20.49
N GLY A 85 2.00 14.67 -21.10
CA GLY A 85 2.66 13.44 -20.71
C GLY A 85 1.69 12.36 -20.24
N ASP A 86 0.57 12.75 -19.64
CA ASP A 86 -0.46 11.83 -19.12
C ASP A 86 -1.10 11.01 -20.25
N GLU A 87 -1.16 11.55 -21.46
CA GLU A 87 -1.65 10.86 -22.67
C GLU A 87 -0.81 9.65 -23.10
N PHE A 88 0.42 9.51 -22.58
CA PHE A 88 1.30 8.36 -22.84
C PHE A 88 1.19 7.27 -21.76
N TRP A 89 0.45 7.53 -20.66
CA TRP A 89 0.22 6.51 -19.65
C TRP A 89 -0.80 5.50 -20.13
N ASP A 90 -0.50 4.22 -19.92
CA ASP A 90 -1.45 3.15 -20.17
C ASP A 90 -2.42 3.05 -18.98
N ASP A 91 -3.69 3.37 -19.24
CA ASP A 91 -4.75 3.40 -18.23
C ASP A 91 -4.97 2.06 -17.50
N ARG A 92 -4.44 0.95 -18.02
CA ARG A 92 -4.46 -0.35 -17.33
C ARG A 92 -3.66 -0.36 -16.02
N PHE A 93 -2.78 0.63 -15.80
CA PHE A 93 -2.04 0.80 -14.55
C PHE A 93 -2.68 1.79 -13.58
N ALA A 94 -3.84 2.37 -13.90
CA ALA A 94 -4.61 3.22 -12.97
C ALA A 94 -5.33 2.41 -11.87
N LEU A 95 -4.99 1.11 -11.71
CA LEU A 95 -5.55 0.25 -10.69
C LEU A 95 -5.15 0.75 -9.30
N GLN A 96 -6.13 0.94 -8.42
CA GLN A 96 -5.90 1.33 -7.04
C GLN A 96 -5.15 0.22 -6.28
N GLY A 97 -3.84 0.39 -6.13
CA GLY A 97 -2.96 -0.50 -5.37
C GLY A 97 -2.70 -1.83 -6.06
N VAL A 98 -1.42 -2.16 -6.27
CA VAL A 98 -1.02 -3.53 -6.63
C VAL A 98 -0.88 -4.32 -5.34
N ASN A 99 -1.73 -5.34 -5.15
CA ASN A 99 -1.59 -6.24 -4.02
C ASN A 99 -0.44 -7.24 -4.28
N SER A 100 0.55 -7.22 -3.38
CA SER A 100 1.59 -8.24 -3.12
C SER A 100 2.64 -8.57 -4.19
N THR A 101 2.38 -8.58 -5.50
CA THR A 101 3.45 -8.91 -6.47
C THR A 101 3.29 -8.19 -7.80
N VAL A 102 4.26 -7.33 -8.11
CA VAL A 102 4.44 -6.77 -9.45
C VAL A 102 5.30 -7.74 -10.25
N ARG A 103 4.76 -8.28 -11.34
CA ARG A 103 5.51 -9.10 -12.31
C ARG A 103 5.79 -8.25 -13.54
N ALA A 104 7.06 -8.02 -13.85
CA ALA A 104 7.48 -7.32 -15.06
C ALA A 104 8.25 -8.29 -15.98
N ILE A 105 8.09 -8.12 -17.29
CA ILE A 105 8.92 -8.75 -18.31
C ILE A 105 9.66 -7.62 -19.02
N ALA A 106 10.99 -7.68 -19.03
CA ALA A 106 11.82 -6.81 -19.86
C ALA A 106 12.24 -7.59 -21.11
N VAL A 107 12.06 -6.99 -22.29
CA VAL A 107 12.58 -7.50 -23.56
C VAL A 107 13.65 -6.50 -24.02
N SER A 108 14.88 -6.97 -24.18
CA SER A 108 15.94 -6.21 -24.86
C SER A 108 16.04 -6.69 -26.29
N GLY A 109 16.05 -5.74 -27.22
CA GLY A 109 16.56 -5.96 -28.58
C GLY A 109 18.07 -5.96 -28.62
#